data_AF-A0AAX0B0D4-F1
#
_entry.id   AF-A0AAX0B0D4-F1
#
_cell.length_a   1.000
_cell.length_b   1.000
_cell.length_c   1.000
_cell.angle_alpha   90.00
_cell.angle_beta   90.00
_cell.angle_gamma   90.00
#
_symmetry.space_group_name_H-M   'P 1'
#
loop_
_entity.id
_entity.type
_entity.pdbx_description
1 polymer ?
#
loop_
_entity_poly.entity_id
_entity_poly.type
_entity_poly.pdbx_seq_one_letter_code
_entity_poly.pdbx_strand_id
1 'polypeptide(L)'
;MSIKRENIKVYDMTCTSCENRVERALMKIDGVLNAMASYSAQQVTVEYDSKLCSMEQLKEAINKAGYSTKNSVSLKFAGFLVIAAAVLLLGNSTAGFDMSAKLNNASYVVLFIVGMLTSIHCVGMCGGIMLTQSLSKNSIINEKENKFKSLKPSILYNAGRVTSYTIIGGIVGALGSVLSLSLNVKAGLQIFAGLFMVIMGLNMTGFSLFRKLNIKLPWSSCKIKNKPKAPFLVGMLNGLMPCGPLQTMQLYALGTGSAINGAISMFLFSLGTLPLMLIFGAVSGLLSKGYTKQLLKFSGILVVVLGLIMGNRGLALAGVGIPNASTLAQNLSGDGAQAAQANIGKATIENGVQVIRMTADNNGYTPNAFYVQKDMPVKWIITGNQINSCNNAVVVPSLNIQKTLKSGENVIEFTPKDGDINFSCWMGMIRGIIKVTDNLDSVDTSKADSSIPAPSSGMSCCTGTSASNTPQAPSIYGDDLSKVSTDRLIKKANISGDTQNLSIKGTGYEFEPLVAVLQKGIKTKLSVDLNSFDKADGVFIIYDANSGDEVTTFTGRKDVVNVEFNIDKSGTYLIVKDNVVAMGIEVTDSLKTVNLDEVRKKLINE
;
A
#
# COMPACT_ATOMS: atom_id res chain seq x y z
N MET A 1 -49.79 -39.83 -13.58
CA MET A 1 -48.46 -39.24 -13.31
C MET A 1 -48.01 -39.67 -11.93
N SER A 2 -46.73 -39.95 -11.72
CA SER A 2 -46.17 -40.33 -10.42
C SER A 2 -45.36 -39.17 -9.85
N ILE A 3 -46.05 -38.06 -9.57
CA ILE A 3 -45.43 -36.80 -9.16
C ILE A 3 -44.87 -36.93 -7.75
N LYS A 4 -43.58 -36.65 -7.59
CA LYS A 4 -42.88 -36.57 -6.30
C LYS A 4 -42.36 -35.16 -6.08
N ARG A 5 -42.37 -34.72 -4.81
CA ARG A 5 -41.70 -33.49 -4.36
C ARG A 5 -40.57 -33.89 -3.41
N GLU A 6 -39.33 -33.60 -3.78
CA GLU A 6 -38.14 -33.96 -2.98
C GLU A 6 -37.22 -32.76 -2.72
N ASN A 7 -36.51 -32.81 -1.58
CA ASN A 7 -35.57 -31.77 -1.15
C ASN A 7 -34.12 -32.28 -1.32
N ILE A 8 -33.44 -31.82 -2.36
CA ILE A 8 -32.07 -32.22 -2.68
C ILE A 8 -31.11 -31.24 -2.00
N LYS A 9 -30.14 -31.71 -1.21
CA LYS A 9 -29.07 -30.84 -0.70
C LYS A 9 -28.14 -30.41 -1.84
N VAL A 10 -27.84 -29.12 -1.91
CA VAL A 10 -27.01 -28.50 -2.95
C VAL A 10 -26.03 -27.52 -2.29
N TYR A 11 -24.76 -27.92 -2.30
CA TYR A 11 -23.66 -27.20 -1.68
C TYR A 11 -22.97 -26.25 -2.68
N ASP A 12 -22.19 -25.30 -2.14
CA ASP A 12 -21.52 -24.21 -2.87
C ASP A 12 -22.44 -23.20 -3.61
N MET A 13 -23.76 -23.16 -3.37
CA MET A 13 -24.57 -22.01 -3.78
C MET A 13 -24.27 -20.80 -2.88
N THR A 14 -23.95 -19.65 -3.48
CA THR A 14 -23.54 -18.43 -2.75
C THR A 14 -24.41 -17.20 -3.04
N CYS A 15 -25.28 -17.23 -4.06
CA CYS A 15 -26.13 -16.09 -4.42
C CYS A 15 -27.40 -16.50 -5.18
N THR A 16 -28.31 -15.55 -5.42
CA THR A 16 -29.54 -15.77 -6.19
C THR A 16 -29.29 -16.21 -7.64
N SER A 17 -28.18 -15.84 -8.25
CA SER A 17 -27.83 -16.37 -9.59
C SER A 17 -27.32 -17.82 -9.55
N CYS A 18 -26.89 -18.33 -8.40
CA CYS A 18 -26.68 -19.77 -8.21
C CYS A 18 -28.02 -20.51 -8.15
N GLU A 19 -29.00 -19.97 -7.42
CA GLU A 19 -30.38 -20.52 -7.35
C GLU A 19 -30.97 -20.62 -8.77
N ASN A 20 -31.05 -19.49 -9.49
CA ASN A 20 -31.55 -19.42 -10.87
C ASN A 20 -30.78 -20.33 -11.86
N ARG A 21 -29.55 -20.75 -11.56
CA ARG A 21 -28.74 -21.63 -12.42
C ARG A 21 -29.01 -23.10 -12.13
N VAL A 22 -29.23 -23.47 -10.87
CA VAL A 22 -29.68 -24.81 -10.46
C VAL A 22 -31.10 -25.06 -10.95
N GLU A 23 -32.02 -24.10 -10.75
CA GLU A 23 -33.40 -24.18 -11.25
C GLU A 23 -33.44 -24.37 -12.77
N ARG A 24 -32.71 -23.54 -13.54
CA ARG A 24 -32.62 -23.67 -15.01
C ARG A 24 -31.98 -24.98 -15.49
N ALA A 25 -31.11 -25.60 -14.69
CA ALA A 25 -30.52 -26.89 -15.05
C ALA A 25 -31.52 -28.04 -14.85
N LEU A 26 -32.37 -27.94 -13.82
CA LEU A 26 -33.40 -28.93 -13.50
C LEU A 26 -34.62 -28.80 -14.41
N MET A 27 -35.09 -27.58 -14.69
CA MET A 27 -36.20 -27.29 -15.63
C MET A 27 -35.89 -27.64 -17.10
N LYS A 28 -34.68 -28.14 -17.42
CA LYS A 28 -34.29 -28.67 -18.73
C LYS A 28 -34.40 -30.19 -18.83
N ILE A 29 -34.82 -30.87 -17.76
CA ILE A 29 -34.95 -32.33 -17.71
C ILE A 29 -36.42 -32.67 -17.93
N ASP A 30 -36.69 -33.51 -18.91
CA ASP A 30 -38.05 -33.98 -19.20
C ASP A 30 -38.63 -34.68 -17.96
N GLY A 31 -39.85 -34.28 -17.59
CA GLY A 31 -40.52 -34.74 -16.36
C GLY A 31 -40.34 -33.85 -15.13
N VAL A 32 -39.48 -32.83 -15.13
CA VAL A 32 -39.44 -31.82 -14.06
C VAL A 32 -40.54 -30.77 -14.27
N LEU A 33 -41.42 -30.63 -13.27
CA LEU A 33 -42.56 -29.70 -13.28
C LEU A 33 -42.20 -28.35 -12.66
N ASN A 34 -41.41 -28.37 -11.58
CA ASN A 34 -41.01 -27.19 -10.83
C ASN A 34 -39.68 -27.42 -10.10
N ALA A 35 -38.88 -26.36 -9.95
CA ALA A 35 -37.66 -26.37 -9.16
C ALA A 35 -37.50 -25.02 -8.46
N MET A 36 -37.32 -25.04 -7.13
CA MET A 36 -37.10 -23.86 -6.30
C MET A 36 -35.83 -24.04 -5.47
N ALA A 37 -34.77 -23.29 -5.78
CA ALA A 37 -33.48 -23.39 -5.13
C ALA A 37 -33.30 -22.33 -4.04
N SER A 38 -32.60 -22.69 -2.97
CA SER A 38 -32.29 -21.80 -1.85
C SER A 38 -30.81 -21.91 -1.46
N TYR A 39 -30.02 -20.86 -1.73
CA TYR A 39 -28.62 -20.79 -1.33
C TYR A 39 -28.47 -20.69 0.19
N SER A 40 -29.41 -20.03 0.87
CA SER A 40 -29.41 -19.90 2.33
C SER A 40 -29.66 -21.25 3.02
N ALA A 41 -30.59 -22.07 2.50
CA ALA A 41 -30.90 -23.41 3.03
C ALA A 41 -30.05 -24.55 2.44
N GLN A 42 -29.18 -24.24 1.45
CA GLN A 42 -28.34 -25.20 0.71
C GLN A 42 -29.14 -26.40 0.16
N GLN A 43 -30.29 -26.11 -0.45
CA GLN A 43 -31.14 -27.14 -1.02
C GLN A 43 -31.95 -26.62 -2.21
N VAL A 44 -32.45 -27.54 -3.03
CA VAL A 44 -33.47 -27.29 -4.04
C VAL A 44 -34.65 -28.22 -3.79
N THR A 45 -35.85 -27.65 -3.76
CA THR A 45 -37.10 -28.40 -3.76
C THR A 45 -37.50 -28.62 -5.21
N VAL A 46 -37.66 -29.88 -5.62
CA VAL A 46 -37.98 -30.26 -7.01
C VAL A 46 -39.27 -31.06 -7.03
N GLU A 47 -40.15 -30.73 -7.97
CA GLU A 47 -41.34 -31.50 -8.30
C GLU A 47 -41.15 -32.15 -9.68
N TYR A 48 -41.28 -33.48 -9.75
CA TYR A 48 -41.02 -34.23 -10.97
C TYR A 48 -41.85 -35.52 -11.06
N ASP A 49 -42.13 -36.00 -12.27
CA ASP A 49 -42.72 -37.33 -12.47
C ASP A 49 -41.62 -38.40 -12.41
N SER A 50 -41.68 -39.27 -11.39
CA SER A 50 -40.69 -40.31 -11.17
C SER A 50 -40.70 -41.44 -12.22
N LYS A 51 -41.60 -41.39 -13.22
CA LYS A 51 -41.55 -42.26 -14.41
C LYS A 51 -40.71 -41.67 -15.55
N LEU A 52 -40.47 -40.35 -15.56
CA LEU A 52 -39.79 -39.65 -16.65
C LEU A 52 -38.34 -39.29 -16.30
N CYS A 53 -38.07 -38.93 -15.03
CA CYS A 53 -36.69 -38.69 -14.59
C CYS A 53 -36.40 -39.28 -13.19
N SER A 54 -35.14 -39.63 -12.97
CA SER A 54 -34.65 -40.28 -11.75
C SER A 54 -33.91 -39.31 -10.82
N MET A 55 -33.83 -39.67 -9.54
CA MET A 55 -33.09 -38.89 -8.55
C MET A 55 -31.59 -38.75 -8.90
N GLU A 56 -31.02 -39.71 -9.62
CA GLU A 56 -29.63 -39.63 -10.07
C GLU A 56 -29.47 -38.62 -11.20
N GLN A 57 -30.38 -38.58 -12.18
CA GLN A 57 -30.36 -37.60 -13.26
C GLN A 57 -30.49 -36.16 -12.74
N LEU A 58 -31.36 -35.93 -11.75
CA LEU A 58 -31.48 -34.62 -11.09
C LEU A 58 -30.17 -34.23 -10.37
N LYS A 59 -29.54 -35.15 -9.63
CA LYS A 59 -28.23 -34.92 -8.98
C LYS A 59 -27.12 -34.69 -9.99
N GLU A 60 -27.11 -35.42 -11.09
CA GLU A 60 -26.13 -35.29 -12.17
C GLU A 60 -26.26 -33.94 -12.88
N ALA A 61 -27.49 -33.47 -13.14
CA ALA A 61 -27.74 -32.14 -13.70
C ALA A 61 -27.26 -31.01 -12.77
N ILE A 62 -27.46 -31.15 -11.45
CA ILE A 62 -26.92 -30.21 -10.44
C ILE A 62 -25.38 -30.21 -10.47
N ASN A 63 -24.75 -31.39 -10.56
CA ASN A 63 -23.30 -31.52 -10.70
C ASN A 63 -22.80 -30.89 -12.02
N LYS A 64 -23.47 -31.16 -13.16
CA LYS A 64 -23.22 -30.54 -14.49
C LYS A 64 -23.49 -29.03 -14.53
N ALA A 65 -24.27 -28.50 -13.58
CA ALA A 65 -24.46 -27.07 -13.36
C ALA A 65 -23.31 -26.42 -12.55
N GLY A 66 -22.50 -27.20 -11.84
CA GLY A 66 -21.32 -26.77 -11.07
C GLY A 66 -21.45 -26.86 -9.54
N TYR A 67 -22.52 -27.46 -9.03
CA TYR A 67 -22.85 -27.52 -7.59
C TYR A 67 -22.78 -28.95 -7.08
N SER A 68 -22.30 -29.14 -5.84
CA SER A 68 -22.18 -30.50 -5.27
C SER A 68 -23.46 -30.91 -4.59
N THR A 69 -23.90 -32.15 -4.78
CA THR A 69 -24.96 -32.78 -3.97
C THR A 69 -24.44 -33.60 -2.78
N LYS A 70 -23.11 -33.76 -2.67
CA LYS A 70 -22.41 -34.41 -1.56
C LYS A 70 -21.76 -33.38 -0.63
N ASN A 71 -21.82 -33.62 0.67
CA ASN A 71 -21.21 -32.75 1.68
C ASN A 71 -19.68 -32.99 1.72
N SER A 72 -18.88 -31.99 1.34
CA SER A 72 -17.40 -32.06 1.38
C SER A 72 -16.82 -30.91 2.21
N VAL A 73 -16.88 -31.09 3.54
CA VAL A 73 -16.43 -30.12 4.55
C VAL A 73 -14.92 -30.13 4.75
N SER A 74 -14.26 -31.28 4.53
CA SER A 74 -12.87 -31.50 4.94
C SER A 74 -11.81 -30.81 4.04
N LEU A 75 -10.70 -30.42 4.67
CA LEU A 75 -9.46 -29.82 4.16
C LEU A 75 -9.45 -28.39 3.55
N LYS A 76 -10.59 -27.75 3.22
CA LYS A 76 -10.54 -26.41 2.60
C LYS A 76 -10.08 -25.27 3.53
N PHE A 77 -10.13 -25.45 4.85
CA PHE A 77 -9.72 -24.43 5.84
C PHE A 77 -8.20 -24.26 5.92
N ALA A 78 -7.44 -25.36 5.85
CA ALA A 78 -5.97 -25.30 5.83
C ALA A 78 -5.45 -24.64 4.55
N GLY A 79 -5.99 -25.00 3.38
CA GLY A 79 -5.68 -24.32 2.12
C GLY A 79 -6.08 -22.84 2.12
N PHE A 80 -7.18 -22.46 2.81
CA PHE A 80 -7.55 -21.06 3.02
C PHE A 80 -6.52 -20.32 3.90
N LEU A 81 -6.05 -20.92 4.99
CA LEU A 81 -4.98 -20.33 5.82
C LEU A 81 -3.67 -20.20 5.06
N VAL A 82 -3.30 -21.18 4.24
CA VAL A 82 -2.10 -21.11 3.38
C VAL A 82 -2.25 -20.03 2.31
N ILE A 83 -3.41 -19.88 1.67
CA ILE A 83 -3.63 -18.80 0.69
C ILE A 83 -3.71 -17.43 1.37
N ALA A 84 -4.33 -17.32 2.54
CA ALA A 84 -4.38 -16.07 3.31
C ALA A 84 -2.98 -15.67 3.80
N ALA A 85 -2.20 -16.62 4.33
CA ALA A 85 -0.80 -16.42 4.70
C ALA A 85 0.04 -16.07 3.48
N ALA A 86 -0.12 -16.76 2.34
CA ALA A 86 0.57 -16.42 1.11
C ALA A 86 0.18 -15.02 0.60
N VAL A 87 -1.09 -14.60 0.67
CA VAL A 87 -1.51 -13.24 0.28
C VAL A 87 -1.05 -12.18 1.28
N LEU A 88 -0.90 -12.51 2.56
CA LEU A 88 -0.32 -11.61 3.57
C LEU A 88 1.20 -11.48 3.43
N LEU A 89 1.91 -12.59 3.21
CA LEU A 89 3.36 -12.63 2.95
C LEU A 89 3.68 -11.98 1.61
N LEU A 90 2.98 -12.33 0.53
CA LEU A 90 3.08 -11.64 -0.75
C LEU A 90 2.64 -10.19 -0.64
N GLY A 91 1.67 -9.85 0.21
CA GLY A 91 1.32 -8.46 0.53
C GLY A 91 2.44 -7.68 1.24
N ASN A 92 3.36 -8.40 1.89
CA ASN A 92 4.59 -7.86 2.49
C ASN A 92 5.76 -7.82 1.49
N SER A 93 5.80 -8.75 0.51
CA SER A 93 6.79 -8.79 -0.58
C SER A 93 6.45 -7.86 -1.74
N THR A 94 5.16 -7.57 -1.97
CA THR A 94 4.73 -6.48 -2.82
C THR A 94 4.98 -5.18 -2.06
N ALA A 95 6.15 -4.55 -2.27
CA ALA A 95 6.68 -3.47 -1.41
C ALA A 95 7.18 -2.17 -2.12
N GLY A 96 6.72 -1.85 -3.35
CA GLY A 96 7.04 -0.59 -4.11
C GLY A 96 6.02 0.07 -5.11
N PHE A 97 4.69 -0.02 -4.93
CA PHE A 97 3.63 0.63 -5.75
C PHE A 97 2.74 1.58 -4.93
N ASP A 98 3.36 2.45 -4.13
CA ASP A 98 2.64 3.27 -3.16
C ASP A 98 1.66 4.23 -3.86
N MET A 99 0.38 3.88 -3.75
CA MET A 99 -0.75 4.68 -4.19
C MET A 99 -0.74 6.05 -3.49
N SER A 100 -0.15 6.16 -2.29
CA SER A 100 0.04 7.39 -1.53
C SER A 100 1.08 8.30 -2.16
N ALA A 101 2.28 7.79 -2.49
CA ALA A 101 3.35 8.57 -3.14
C ALA A 101 2.94 9.07 -4.55
N LYS A 102 2.12 8.29 -5.26
CA LYS A 102 1.50 8.70 -6.53
C LYS A 102 0.49 9.85 -6.37
N LEU A 103 -0.06 10.10 -5.17
CA LEU A 103 -1.07 11.13 -4.92
C LEU A 103 -0.49 12.52 -4.58
N ASN A 104 0.82 12.69 -4.68
CA ASN A 104 1.52 13.96 -4.43
C ASN A 104 1.36 14.89 -5.64
N ASN A 105 0.60 15.99 -5.50
CA ASN A 105 0.09 16.76 -6.63
C ASN A 105 -0.53 15.85 -7.71
N ALA A 106 -1.43 14.95 -7.29
CA ALA A 106 -2.08 13.97 -8.15
C ALA A 106 -2.75 14.65 -9.35
N SER A 107 -2.05 14.68 -10.48
CA SER A 107 -2.69 15.02 -11.76
C SER A 107 -3.89 14.10 -11.95
N TYR A 108 -4.94 14.61 -12.59
CA TYR A 108 -6.13 13.85 -12.95
C TYR A 108 -5.81 12.54 -13.69
N VAL A 109 -4.67 12.49 -14.39
CA VAL A 109 -4.10 11.28 -15.00
C VAL A 109 -3.72 10.21 -13.97
N VAL A 110 -3.17 10.59 -12.82
CA VAL A 110 -2.74 9.64 -11.78
C VAL A 110 -3.94 9.00 -11.11
N LEU A 111 -5.01 9.76 -10.86
CA LEU A 111 -6.27 9.21 -10.32
C LEU A 111 -6.87 8.15 -11.25
N PHE A 112 -6.77 8.36 -12.57
CA PHE A 112 -7.15 7.38 -13.57
C PHE A 112 -6.26 6.13 -13.57
N ILE A 113 -4.92 6.28 -13.49
CA ILE A 113 -3.98 5.15 -13.38
C ILE A 113 -4.24 4.34 -12.11
N VAL A 114 -4.47 5.01 -10.98
CA VAL A 114 -4.86 4.40 -9.70
C VAL A 114 -6.18 3.63 -9.83
N GLY A 115 -7.16 4.19 -10.54
CA GLY A 115 -8.39 3.48 -10.92
C GLY A 115 -8.12 2.22 -11.76
N MET A 116 -7.19 2.28 -12.70
CA MET A 116 -6.80 1.14 -13.54
C MET A 116 -6.14 0.03 -12.73
N LEU A 117 -5.26 0.35 -11.78
CA LEU A 117 -4.59 -0.65 -10.95
C LEU A 117 -5.55 -1.29 -9.92
N THR A 118 -6.36 -0.46 -9.26
CA THR A 118 -7.39 -0.94 -8.30
C THR A 118 -8.52 -1.72 -8.96
N SER A 119 -8.63 -1.68 -10.29
CA SER A 119 -9.61 -2.47 -11.04
C SER A 119 -9.43 -3.99 -10.89
N ILE A 120 -8.22 -4.48 -10.59
CA ILE A 120 -7.95 -5.90 -10.32
C ILE A 120 -8.76 -6.37 -9.10
N HIS A 121 -8.75 -5.60 -8.01
CA HIS A 121 -9.59 -5.83 -6.85
C HIS A 121 -11.09 -5.71 -7.19
N CYS A 122 -11.45 -4.74 -8.05
CA CYS A 122 -12.84 -4.56 -8.49
C CYS A 122 -13.36 -5.79 -9.27
N VAL A 123 -12.55 -6.43 -10.11
CA VAL A 123 -12.92 -7.66 -10.83
C VAL A 123 -13.13 -8.84 -9.88
N GLY A 124 -12.41 -8.90 -8.76
CA GLY A 124 -12.74 -9.81 -7.67
C GLY A 124 -14.13 -9.50 -7.09
N MET A 125 -14.25 -8.37 -6.39
CA MET A 125 -15.41 -8.07 -5.54
C MET A 125 -16.65 -7.65 -6.34
N CYS A 126 -16.52 -6.60 -7.16
CA CYS A 126 -17.60 -6.05 -7.98
C CYS A 126 -17.89 -6.92 -9.22
N GLY A 127 -16.89 -7.66 -9.71
CA GLY A 127 -17.05 -8.55 -10.86
C GLY A 127 -18.13 -9.60 -10.61
N GLY A 128 -18.14 -10.27 -9.45
CA GLY A 128 -19.19 -11.25 -9.10
C GLY A 128 -20.62 -10.69 -9.16
N ILE A 129 -20.80 -9.42 -8.82
CA ILE A 129 -22.08 -8.71 -8.88
C ILE A 129 -22.43 -8.41 -10.34
N MET A 130 -21.50 -7.87 -11.11
CA MET A 130 -21.69 -7.62 -12.55
C MET A 130 -22.05 -8.91 -13.31
N LEU A 131 -21.37 -10.02 -13.05
CA LEU A 131 -21.69 -11.35 -13.59
C LEU A 131 -23.12 -11.77 -13.28
N THR A 132 -23.52 -11.60 -12.02
CA THR A 132 -24.87 -11.91 -11.53
C THR A 132 -25.94 -11.14 -12.31
N GLN A 133 -25.66 -9.89 -12.67
CA GLN A 133 -26.56 -9.03 -13.46
C GLN A 133 -26.57 -9.38 -14.96
N SER A 134 -25.42 -9.73 -15.55
CA SER A 134 -25.33 -10.12 -16.97
C SER A 134 -25.94 -11.50 -17.27
N LEU A 135 -25.95 -12.42 -16.28
CA LEU A 135 -26.53 -13.77 -16.36
C LEU A 135 -28.02 -13.85 -15.95
N SER A 136 -28.65 -12.70 -15.70
CA SER A 136 -30.04 -12.57 -15.23
C SER A 136 -31.08 -12.80 -16.35
N LYS A 137 -32.31 -13.13 -15.95
CA LYS A 137 -33.38 -13.83 -16.70
C LYS A 137 -33.81 -13.22 -18.06
N ASN A 138 -33.40 -12.00 -18.40
CA ASN A 138 -33.79 -11.28 -19.62
C ASN A 138 -32.72 -11.25 -20.73
N SER A 139 -31.49 -11.74 -20.51
CA SER A 139 -30.45 -11.77 -21.55
C SER A 139 -30.50 -13.00 -22.47
N ILE A 140 -31.39 -13.96 -22.21
CA ILE A 140 -31.49 -15.25 -22.93
C ILE A 140 -32.93 -15.53 -23.38
N ILE A 141 -33.54 -14.59 -24.12
CA ILE A 141 -34.76 -14.86 -24.91
C ILE A 141 -34.45 -14.88 -26.42
N ASN A 142 -33.34 -14.28 -26.87
CA ASN A 142 -32.89 -14.32 -28.27
C ASN A 142 -31.49 -14.94 -28.40
N GLU A 143 -31.39 -16.26 -28.60
CA GLU A 143 -30.13 -16.96 -28.93
C GLU A 143 -29.53 -16.56 -30.30
N LYS A 144 -30.17 -15.64 -31.04
CA LYS A 144 -29.80 -15.23 -32.41
C LYS A 144 -29.33 -13.77 -32.57
N GLU A 145 -29.14 -13.00 -31.49
CA GLU A 145 -28.76 -11.58 -31.62
C GLU A 145 -27.33 -11.21 -31.19
N ASN A 146 -26.75 -10.29 -31.99
CA ASN A 146 -25.40 -9.72 -31.93
C ASN A 146 -24.68 -9.69 -30.57
N LYS A 147 -23.38 -10.08 -30.58
CA LYS A 147 -22.45 -10.06 -29.44
C LYS A 147 -22.49 -8.75 -28.62
N PHE A 148 -22.72 -7.60 -29.25
CA PHE A 148 -22.89 -6.30 -28.59
C PHE A 148 -24.07 -6.22 -27.59
N LYS A 149 -25.18 -6.94 -27.82
CA LYS A 149 -26.31 -6.97 -26.88
C LYS A 149 -25.96 -7.70 -25.58
N SER A 150 -24.98 -8.61 -25.60
CA SER A 150 -24.45 -9.30 -24.41
C SER A 150 -23.68 -8.36 -23.46
N LEU A 151 -23.01 -7.32 -23.98
CA LEU A 151 -22.27 -6.36 -23.16
C LEU A 151 -23.17 -5.30 -22.49
N LYS A 152 -24.42 -5.12 -22.96
CA LYS A 152 -25.33 -4.08 -22.48
C LYS A 152 -25.53 -4.07 -20.95
N PRO A 153 -25.69 -5.21 -20.23
CA PRO A 153 -25.81 -5.20 -18.77
C PRO A 153 -24.51 -4.74 -18.08
N SER A 154 -23.35 -5.16 -18.58
CA SER A 154 -22.03 -4.76 -18.06
C SER A 154 -21.76 -3.27 -18.25
N ILE A 155 -22.16 -2.70 -19.40
CA ILE A 155 -22.08 -1.25 -19.66
C ILE A 155 -23.02 -0.48 -18.73
N LEU A 156 -24.28 -0.90 -18.62
CA LEU A 156 -25.26 -0.27 -17.72
C LEU A 156 -24.81 -0.30 -16.26
N TYR A 157 -24.27 -1.44 -15.80
CA TYR A 157 -23.72 -1.59 -14.45
C TYR A 157 -22.58 -0.60 -14.18
N ASN A 158 -21.58 -0.56 -15.05
CA ASN A 158 -20.43 0.33 -14.84
C ASN A 158 -20.80 1.81 -15.03
N ALA A 159 -21.76 2.15 -15.90
CA ALA A 159 -22.29 3.51 -16.00
C ALA A 159 -22.96 3.97 -14.69
N GLY A 160 -23.77 3.10 -14.06
CA GLY A 160 -24.36 3.36 -12.75
C GLY A 160 -23.29 3.53 -11.65
N ARG A 161 -22.22 2.72 -11.70
CA ARG A 161 -21.09 2.79 -10.77
C ARG A 161 -20.31 4.10 -10.90
N VAL A 162 -19.95 4.52 -12.13
CA VAL A 162 -19.30 5.82 -12.39
C VAL A 162 -20.18 6.96 -11.88
N THR A 163 -21.47 6.96 -12.24
CA THR A 163 -22.43 7.99 -11.79
C THR A 163 -22.48 8.09 -10.26
N SER A 164 -22.56 6.95 -9.57
CA SER A 164 -22.60 6.90 -8.10
C SER A 164 -21.30 7.38 -7.46
N TYR A 165 -20.14 6.96 -7.97
CA TYR A 165 -18.84 7.36 -7.44
C TYR A 165 -18.67 8.89 -7.59
N THR A 166 -19.02 9.47 -8.75
CA THR A 166 -18.99 10.91 -8.98
C THR A 166 -19.92 11.67 -8.03
N ILE A 167 -21.18 11.22 -7.86
CA ILE A 167 -22.14 11.87 -6.95
C ILE A 167 -21.65 11.83 -5.50
N ILE A 168 -21.19 10.66 -5.04
CA ILE A 168 -20.70 10.49 -3.66
C ILE A 168 -19.40 11.27 -3.45
N GLY A 169 -18.51 11.32 -4.46
CA GLY A 169 -17.33 12.19 -4.44
C GLY A 169 -17.68 13.67 -4.32
N GLY A 170 -18.73 14.12 -5.01
CA GLY A 170 -19.23 15.48 -4.90
C GLY A 170 -19.82 15.79 -3.53
N ILE A 171 -20.65 14.90 -2.99
CA ILE A 171 -21.22 15.04 -1.63
C ILE A 171 -20.08 15.06 -0.60
N VAL A 172 -19.19 14.07 -0.61
CA VAL A 172 -18.10 13.96 0.37
C VAL A 172 -17.10 15.11 0.22
N GLY A 173 -16.79 15.56 -1.00
CA GLY A 173 -15.96 16.75 -1.23
C GLY A 173 -16.60 18.04 -0.75
N ALA A 174 -17.93 18.20 -0.91
CA ALA A 174 -18.68 19.32 -0.34
C ALA A 174 -18.62 19.31 1.20
N LEU A 175 -18.87 18.14 1.81
CA LEU A 175 -18.78 17.97 3.26
C LEU A 175 -17.37 18.28 3.79
N GLY A 176 -16.33 18.10 2.98
CA GLY A 176 -14.93 18.39 3.33
C GLY A 176 -14.64 19.83 3.75
N SER A 177 -15.43 20.81 3.30
CA SER A 177 -15.29 22.21 3.74
C SER A 177 -15.93 22.52 5.10
N VAL A 178 -16.76 21.62 5.63
CA VAL A 178 -17.57 21.83 6.85
C VAL A 178 -17.29 20.79 7.95
N LEU A 179 -16.87 19.58 7.57
CA LEU A 179 -16.70 18.43 8.48
C LEU A 179 -15.23 18.09 8.74
N SER A 180 -14.68 18.69 9.80
CA SER A 180 -13.56 18.12 10.55
C SER A 180 -14.02 16.91 11.37
N LEU A 181 -14.36 15.80 10.69
CA LEU A 181 -14.75 14.54 11.34
C LEU A 181 -13.71 14.15 12.41
N SER A 182 -14.17 13.96 13.65
CA SER A 182 -13.32 13.61 14.77
C SER A 182 -12.68 12.23 14.57
N LEU A 183 -11.52 12.03 15.21
CA LEU A 183 -10.71 10.82 15.09
C LEU A 183 -11.53 9.56 15.40
N ASN A 184 -12.33 9.61 16.48
CA ASN A 184 -13.19 8.52 16.94
C ASN A 184 -14.26 8.14 15.89
N VAL A 185 -14.82 9.11 15.16
CA VAL A 185 -15.81 8.85 14.10
C VAL A 185 -15.14 8.25 12.86
N LYS A 186 -13.95 8.75 12.46
CA LYS A 186 -13.16 8.17 11.37
C LYS A 186 -12.74 6.73 11.67
N ALA A 187 -12.23 6.49 12.88
CA ALA A 187 -11.87 5.18 13.38
C ALA A 187 -13.08 4.23 13.37
N GLY A 188 -14.19 4.62 14.02
CA GLY A 188 -15.42 3.83 14.09
C GLY A 188 -15.97 3.44 12.71
N LEU A 189 -15.95 4.37 11.74
CA LEU A 189 -16.38 4.09 10.37
C LEU A 189 -15.47 3.06 9.66
N GLN A 190 -14.15 3.18 9.80
CA GLN A 190 -13.20 2.20 9.24
C GLN A 190 -13.32 0.83 9.90
N ILE A 191 -13.49 0.76 11.22
CA ILE A 191 -13.68 -0.49 11.98
C ILE A 191 -14.97 -1.19 11.53
N PHE A 192 -16.09 -0.47 11.52
CA PHE A 192 -17.38 -0.99 11.08
C PHE A 192 -17.31 -1.53 9.64
N ALA A 193 -16.71 -0.76 8.75
CA ALA A 193 -16.55 -1.13 7.36
C ALA A 193 -15.59 -2.32 7.15
N GLY A 194 -14.51 -2.42 7.95
CA GLY A 194 -13.59 -3.56 7.95
C GLY A 194 -14.29 -4.85 8.39
N LEU A 195 -15.03 -4.78 9.50
CA LEU A 195 -15.85 -5.88 10.01
C LEU A 195 -16.91 -6.33 8.97
N PHE A 196 -17.59 -5.37 8.33
CA PHE A 196 -18.56 -5.67 7.27
C PHE A 196 -17.91 -6.37 6.07
N MET A 197 -16.72 -5.93 5.61
CA MET A 197 -15.99 -6.62 4.55
C MET A 197 -15.58 -8.05 4.95
N VAL A 198 -15.11 -8.28 6.18
CA VAL A 198 -14.79 -9.63 6.67
C VAL A 198 -16.03 -10.53 6.64
N ILE A 199 -17.18 -10.06 7.15
CA ILE A 199 -18.44 -10.82 7.12
C ILE A 199 -18.87 -11.14 5.69
N MET A 200 -18.78 -10.17 4.76
CA MET A 200 -19.12 -10.36 3.35
C MET A 200 -18.18 -11.36 2.65
N GLY A 201 -16.87 -11.25 2.87
CA GLY A 201 -15.87 -12.15 2.30
C GLY A 201 -15.98 -13.58 2.81
N LEU A 202 -16.28 -13.78 4.10
CA LEU A 202 -16.56 -15.10 4.69
C LEU A 202 -17.84 -15.73 4.12
N ASN A 203 -18.86 -14.92 3.79
CA ASN A 203 -20.07 -15.39 3.11
C ASN A 203 -19.75 -15.86 1.67
N MET A 204 -18.94 -15.08 0.93
CA MET A 204 -18.48 -15.42 -0.43
C MET A 204 -17.60 -16.68 -0.50
N THR A 205 -16.75 -16.94 0.49
CA THR A 205 -15.96 -18.20 0.54
C THR A 205 -16.81 -19.44 0.88
N GLY A 206 -18.00 -19.23 1.45
CA GLY A 206 -19.03 -20.25 1.65
C GLY A 206 -19.34 -20.60 3.10
N PHE A 207 -18.78 -19.89 4.09
CA PHE A 207 -19.07 -20.17 5.50
C PHE A 207 -20.57 -20.04 5.81
N SER A 208 -21.07 -20.98 6.61
CA SER A 208 -22.49 -21.05 6.99
C SER A 208 -22.89 -20.06 8.08
N LEU A 209 -21.94 -19.67 8.94
CA LEU A 209 -22.19 -18.93 10.18
C LEU A 209 -22.96 -17.61 9.94
N PHE A 210 -22.56 -16.84 8.90
CA PHE A 210 -23.10 -15.51 8.63
C PHE A 210 -24.17 -15.47 7.54
N ARG A 211 -24.58 -16.62 7.00
CA ARG A 211 -25.51 -16.69 5.85
C ARG A 211 -26.93 -16.19 6.16
N LYS A 212 -27.30 -16.13 7.45
CA LYS A 212 -28.56 -15.55 7.95
C LYS A 212 -28.55 -14.01 8.06
N LEU A 213 -27.38 -13.36 8.14
CA LEU A 213 -27.24 -11.91 8.31
C LEU A 213 -27.35 -11.11 6.99
N ASN A 214 -27.83 -11.76 5.92
CA ASN A 214 -28.08 -11.08 4.65
C ASN A 214 -29.23 -10.07 4.81
N ILE A 215 -28.88 -8.79 4.95
CA ILE A 215 -29.82 -7.67 4.89
C ILE A 215 -30.49 -7.69 3.52
N LYS A 216 -31.70 -8.25 3.45
CA LYS A 216 -32.57 -8.12 2.29
C LYS A 216 -32.94 -6.65 2.18
N LEU A 217 -32.26 -5.92 1.28
CA LEU A 217 -32.57 -4.53 0.97
C LEU A 217 -34.09 -4.37 0.76
N PRO A 218 -34.76 -3.34 1.29
CA PRO A 218 -36.23 -3.26 1.32
C PRO A 218 -36.89 -3.29 -0.06
N TRP A 219 -36.16 -2.89 -1.11
CA TRP A 219 -36.59 -3.02 -2.52
C TRP A 219 -36.52 -4.46 -3.08
N SER A 220 -36.15 -5.47 -2.29
CA SER A 220 -36.23 -6.90 -2.65
C SER A 220 -37.65 -7.35 -2.96
N SER A 221 -38.65 -6.65 -2.41
CA SER A 221 -40.08 -6.81 -2.68
C SER A 221 -40.58 -5.99 -3.88
N CYS A 222 -39.77 -5.08 -4.43
CA CYS A 222 -40.16 -4.33 -5.62
C CYS A 222 -40.06 -5.20 -6.87
N LYS A 223 -41.07 -5.11 -7.74
CA LYS A 223 -41.14 -5.73 -9.10
C LYS A 223 -40.10 -5.17 -10.10
N ILE A 224 -38.97 -4.65 -9.61
CA ILE A 224 -37.86 -4.07 -10.38
C ILE A 224 -36.87 -5.14 -10.88
N LYS A 225 -36.83 -6.33 -10.25
CA LYS A 225 -35.94 -7.45 -10.63
C LYS A 225 -35.94 -7.82 -12.12
N ASN A 226 -37.05 -7.59 -12.83
CA ASN A 226 -37.21 -7.92 -14.26
C ASN A 226 -37.11 -6.70 -15.20
N LYS A 227 -36.81 -5.48 -14.72
CA LYS A 227 -36.75 -4.29 -15.58
C LYS A 227 -35.38 -4.12 -16.26
N PRO A 228 -35.30 -3.65 -17.52
CA PRO A 228 -34.04 -3.50 -18.26
C PRO A 228 -33.04 -2.49 -17.66
N LYS A 229 -33.47 -1.67 -16.68
CA LYS A 229 -32.62 -0.74 -15.93
C LYS A 229 -31.98 -1.34 -14.66
N ALA A 230 -32.27 -2.60 -14.31
CA ALA A 230 -31.77 -3.22 -13.08
C ALA A 230 -30.23 -3.26 -12.94
N PRO A 231 -29.42 -3.50 -14.01
CA PRO A 231 -27.96 -3.43 -13.88
C PRO A 231 -27.45 -2.05 -13.49
N PHE A 232 -28.04 -0.99 -14.06
CA PHE A 232 -27.68 0.41 -13.74
C PHE A 232 -28.01 0.77 -12.29
N LEU A 233 -29.17 0.36 -11.77
CA LEU A 233 -29.53 0.62 -10.37
C LEU A 233 -28.60 -0.11 -9.39
N VAL A 234 -28.20 -1.36 -9.68
CA VAL A 234 -27.22 -2.07 -8.84
C VAL A 234 -25.83 -1.43 -8.94
N GLY A 235 -25.45 -0.92 -10.12
CA GLY A 235 -24.27 -0.06 -10.28
C GLY A 235 -24.34 1.21 -9.42
N MET A 236 -25.49 1.89 -9.37
CA MET A 236 -25.69 3.08 -8.55
C MET A 236 -25.54 2.81 -7.04
N LEU A 237 -25.93 1.62 -6.58
CA LEU A 237 -25.75 1.23 -5.19
C LEU A 237 -24.30 0.86 -4.86
N ASN A 238 -23.44 0.60 -5.86
CA ASN A 238 -22.07 0.15 -5.65
C ASN A 238 -21.16 1.23 -5.03
N GLY A 239 -21.46 2.52 -5.20
CA GLY A 239 -20.70 3.60 -4.54
C GLY A 239 -20.92 3.69 -3.03
N LEU A 240 -21.95 3.01 -2.50
CA LEU A 240 -22.19 2.86 -1.07
C LEU A 240 -21.47 1.64 -0.47
N MET A 241 -20.75 0.85 -1.28
CA MET A 241 -20.01 -0.30 -0.75
C MET A 241 -18.74 0.15 -0.03
N PRO A 242 -18.51 -0.26 1.22
CA PRO A 242 -17.22 -0.05 1.86
C PRO A 242 -16.18 -0.97 1.20
N CYS A 243 -15.31 -0.42 0.36
CA CYS A 243 -14.08 -1.08 -0.07
C CYS A 243 -12.88 -0.14 0.06
N GLY A 244 -11.73 -0.69 0.46
CA GLY A 244 -10.54 0.10 0.82
C GLY A 244 -10.15 1.17 -0.20
N PRO A 245 -10.01 0.85 -1.50
CA PRO A 245 -9.68 1.84 -2.53
C PRO A 245 -10.72 2.96 -2.67
N LEU A 246 -12.02 2.64 -2.58
CA LEU A 246 -13.08 3.64 -2.63
C LEU A 246 -13.06 4.53 -1.38
N GLN A 247 -12.80 3.97 -0.20
CA GLN A 247 -12.68 4.75 1.04
C GLN A 247 -11.47 5.68 1.01
N THR A 248 -10.29 5.22 0.58
CA THR A 248 -9.13 6.08 0.37
C THR A 248 -9.48 7.23 -0.58
N MET A 249 -10.19 6.94 -1.67
CA MET A 249 -10.60 7.96 -2.63
C MET A 249 -11.69 8.90 -2.08
N GLN A 250 -12.61 8.42 -1.23
CA GLN A 250 -13.63 9.23 -0.54
C GLN A 250 -12.97 10.17 0.48
N LEU A 251 -11.97 9.69 1.20
CA LEU A 251 -11.15 10.47 2.12
C LEU A 251 -10.29 11.51 1.36
N TYR A 252 -9.74 11.17 0.19
CA TYR A 252 -9.10 12.14 -0.70
C TYR A 252 -10.10 13.22 -1.17
N ALA A 253 -11.30 12.81 -1.62
CA ALA A 253 -12.36 13.73 -2.02
C ALA A 253 -12.75 14.67 -0.88
N LEU A 254 -12.93 14.16 0.35
CA LEU A 254 -13.14 14.96 1.57
C LEU A 254 -12.00 15.97 1.76
N GLY A 255 -10.75 15.53 1.60
CA GLY A 255 -9.56 16.39 1.68
C GLY A 255 -9.48 17.50 0.63
N THR A 256 -10.23 17.42 -0.49
CA THR A 256 -10.27 18.50 -1.49
C THR A 256 -11.08 19.72 -1.05
N GLY A 257 -11.94 19.59 -0.02
CA GLY A 257 -12.81 20.67 0.46
C GLY A 257 -13.77 21.27 -0.58
N SER A 258 -13.96 20.63 -1.73
CA SER A 258 -14.76 21.15 -2.84
C SER A 258 -15.60 20.05 -3.47
N ALA A 259 -16.89 20.33 -3.67
CA ALA A 259 -17.81 19.42 -4.35
C ALA A 259 -17.35 19.07 -5.77
N ILE A 260 -16.83 20.06 -6.50
CA ILE A 260 -16.39 19.90 -7.88
C ILE A 260 -15.12 19.05 -7.93
N ASN A 261 -14.13 19.37 -7.09
CA ASN A 261 -12.85 18.65 -7.07
C ASN A 261 -13.06 17.19 -6.59
N GLY A 262 -13.87 16.97 -5.57
CA GLY A 262 -14.24 15.63 -5.11
C GLY A 262 -14.99 14.81 -6.16
N ALA A 263 -15.93 15.41 -6.89
CA ALA A 263 -16.67 14.76 -7.97
C ALA A 263 -15.76 14.39 -9.16
N ILE A 264 -14.91 15.33 -9.63
CA ILE A 264 -13.97 15.09 -10.74
C ILE A 264 -12.97 13.99 -10.36
N SER A 265 -12.43 14.05 -9.13
CA SER A 265 -11.47 13.08 -8.63
C SER A 265 -12.05 11.65 -8.63
N MET A 266 -13.28 11.50 -8.13
CA MET A 266 -14.01 10.22 -8.17
C MET A 266 -14.39 9.75 -9.57
N PHE A 267 -14.76 10.68 -10.45
CA PHE A 267 -15.09 10.36 -11.83
C PHE A 267 -13.90 9.73 -12.54
N LEU A 268 -12.72 10.35 -12.44
CA LEU A 268 -11.48 9.86 -13.07
C LEU A 268 -11.01 8.53 -12.48
N PHE A 269 -11.07 8.37 -11.16
CA PHE A 269 -10.81 7.10 -10.48
C PHE A 269 -11.78 6.01 -10.98
N SER A 270 -13.07 6.29 -11.08
CA SER A 270 -14.04 5.32 -11.57
C SER A 270 -13.87 5.02 -13.07
N LEU A 271 -13.52 6.02 -13.89
CA LEU A 271 -13.17 5.84 -15.31
C LEU A 271 -11.97 4.91 -15.46
N GLY A 272 -10.93 5.08 -14.64
CA GLY A 272 -9.75 4.21 -14.61
C GLY A 272 -10.12 2.74 -14.42
N THR A 273 -11.18 2.46 -13.66
CA THR A 273 -11.62 1.07 -13.42
C THR A 273 -12.40 0.44 -14.59
N LEU A 274 -12.84 1.22 -15.59
CA LEU A 274 -13.68 0.74 -16.69
C LEU A 274 -13.01 -0.30 -17.61
N PRO A 275 -11.75 -0.14 -18.08
CA PRO A 275 -11.20 -1.01 -19.10
C PRO A 275 -11.17 -2.47 -18.64
N LEU A 276 -10.61 -2.74 -17.46
CA LEU A 276 -10.52 -4.11 -16.92
C LEU A 276 -11.91 -4.69 -16.57
N MET A 277 -12.84 -3.88 -16.04
CA MET A 277 -14.21 -4.32 -15.74
C MET A 277 -15.01 -4.65 -17.01
N LEU A 278 -14.86 -3.87 -18.09
CA LEU A 278 -15.53 -4.15 -19.37
C LEU A 278 -14.90 -5.35 -20.08
N ILE A 279 -13.58 -5.49 -20.07
CA ILE A 279 -12.87 -6.68 -20.57
C ILE A 279 -13.33 -7.92 -19.79
N PHE A 280 -13.34 -7.88 -18.46
CA PHE A 280 -13.85 -8.99 -17.65
C PHE A 280 -15.32 -9.29 -17.95
N GLY A 281 -16.15 -8.26 -18.13
CA GLY A 281 -17.54 -8.41 -18.56
C GLY A 281 -17.69 -9.13 -19.90
N ALA A 282 -16.85 -8.82 -20.89
CA ALA A 282 -16.86 -9.46 -22.21
C ALA A 282 -16.31 -10.91 -22.16
N VAL A 283 -15.18 -11.12 -21.48
CA VAL A 283 -14.53 -12.44 -21.33
C VAL A 283 -15.33 -13.39 -20.43
N SER A 284 -16.17 -12.85 -19.53
CA SER A 284 -16.97 -13.66 -18.61
C SER A 284 -17.93 -14.66 -19.25
N GLY A 285 -18.43 -14.38 -20.46
CA GLY A 285 -19.26 -15.31 -21.20
C GLY A 285 -18.50 -16.53 -21.74
N LEU A 286 -17.17 -16.44 -21.82
CA LEU A 286 -16.25 -17.49 -22.29
C LEU A 286 -15.63 -18.30 -21.13
N LEU A 287 -15.69 -17.79 -19.89
CA LEU A 287 -15.16 -18.46 -18.70
C LEU A 287 -15.98 -19.72 -18.37
N SER A 288 -15.31 -20.87 -18.36
CA SER A 288 -15.98 -22.17 -18.19
C SER A 288 -16.64 -22.32 -16.82
N LYS A 289 -17.65 -23.20 -16.74
CA LYS A 289 -18.57 -23.37 -15.60
C LYS A 289 -17.90 -23.57 -14.23
N GLY A 290 -16.65 -24.06 -14.19
CA GLY A 290 -15.88 -24.28 -12.96
C GLY A 290 -15.11 -23.05 -12.47
N TYR A 291 -14.52 -22.25 -13.37
CA TYR A 291 -13.63 -21.15 -12.99
C TYR A 291 -14.34 -20.03 -12.22
N THR A 292 -15.60 -19.71 -12.55
CA THR A 292 -16.38 -18.70 -11.81
C THR A 292 -16.48 -19.02 -10.31
N LYS A 293 -16.61 -20.30 -9.96
CA LYS A 293 -16.74 -20.78 -8.57
C LYS A 293 -15.43 -20.63 -7.80
N GLN A 294 -14.29 -20.89 -8.44
CA GLN A 294 -12.97 -20.73 -7.86
C GLN A 294 -12.58 -19.25 -7.73
N LEU A 295 -12.91 -18.43 -8.74
CA LEU A 295 -12.72 -16.99 -8.74
C LEU A 295 -13.49 -16.28 -7.62
N LEU A 296 -14.78 -16.61 -7.43
CA LEU A 296 -15.60 -16.03 -6.35
C LEU A 296 -15.05 -16.40 -4.96
N LYS A 297 -14.56 -17.63 -4.78
CA LYS A 297 -13.92 -18.05 -3.52
C LYS A 297 -12.61 -17.29 -3.29
N PHE A 298 -11.73 -17.21 -4.29
CA PHE A 298 -10.48 -16.43 -4.20
C PHE A 298 -10.74 -14.95 -3.87
N SER A 299 -11.73 -14.33 -4.54
CA SER A 299 -12.15 -12.97 -4.20
C SER A 299 -12.67 -12.84 -2.78
N GLY A 300 -13.37 -13.86 -2.25
CA GLY A 300 -13.81 -13.86 -0.86
C GLY A 300 -12.64 -13.79 0.11
N ILE A 301 -11.55 -14.53 -0.14
CA ILE A 301 -10.30 -14.46 0.65
C ILE A 301 -9.70 -13.04 0.58
N LEU A 302 -9.56 -12.49 -0.62
CA LEU A 302 -9.02 -11.14 -0.82
C LEU A 302 -9.83 -10.06 -0.07
N VAL A 303 -11.17 -10.16 -0.09
CA VAL A 303 -12.06 -9.23 0.63
C VAL A 303 -11.93 -9.39 2.15
N VAL A 304 -11.74 -10.60 2.68
CA VAL A 304 -11.44 -10.80 4.12
C VAL A 304 -10.12 -10.16 4.50
N VAL A 305 -9.04 -10.40 3.74
CA VAL A 305 -7.70 -9.84 4.03
C VAL A 305 -7.75 -8.31 4.03
N LEU A 306 -8.38 -7.70 3.01
CA LEU A 306 -8.56 -6.25 2.96
C LEU A 306 -9.46 -5.72 4.09
N GLY A 307 -10.46 -6.50 4.52
CA GLY A 307 -11.31 -6.17 5.68
C GLY A 307 -10.51 -6.09 6.98
N LEU A 308 -9.61 -7.05 7.20
CA LEU A 308 -8.70 -7.07 8.36
C LEU A 308 -7.71 -5.90 8.32
N ILE A 309 -7.09 -5.63 7.17
CA ILE A 309 -6.17 -4.48 6.98
C ILE A 309 -6.89 -3.17 7.29
N MET A 310 -8.11 -2.98 6.79
CA MET A 310 -8.90 -1.76 6.98
C MET A 310 -9.40 -1.62 8.42
N GLY A 311 -9.79 -2.71 9.07
CA GLY A 311 -10.10 -2.73 10.51
C GLY A 311 -8.90 -2.33 11.37
N ASN A 312 -7.69 -2.81 11.05
CA ASN A 312 -6.45 -2.45 11.75
C ASN A 312 -6.02 -0.98 11.54
N ARG A 313 -6.41 -0.35 10.42
CA ARG A 313 -6.25 1.11 10.23
C ARG A 313 -7.20 1.88 11.16
N GLY A 314 -8.46 1.44 11.25
CA GLY A 314 -9.44 2.01 12.15
C GLY A 314 -9.06 1.89 13.63
N LEU A 315 -8.54 0.73 14.06
CA LEU A 315 -8.05 0.55 15.43
C LEU A 315 -6.87 1.48 15.77
N ALA A 316 -5.91 1.66 14.85
CA ALA A 316 -4.80 2.58 15.07
C ALA A 316 -5.25 4.05 15.15
N LEU A 317 -6.26 4.46 14.36
CA LEU A 317 -6.89 5.78 14.51
C LEU A 317 -7.63 5.96 15.85
N ALA A 318 -8.05 4.87 16.49
CA ALA A 318 -8.58 4.86 17.86
C ALA A 318 -7.47 4.75 18.94
N GLY A 319 -6.19 4.80 18.56
CA GLY A 319 -5.05 4.66 19.48
C GLY A 319 -4.66 3.22 19.85
N VAL A 320 -5.39 2.21 19.34
CA VAL A 320 -5.12 0.79 19.58
C VAL A 320 -4.12 0.28 18.54
N GLY A 321 -2.84 0.32 18.89
CA GLY A 321 -1.77 -0.27 18.08
C GLY A 321 -1.74 -1.80 18.20
N ILE A 322 -2.54 -2.51 17.39
CA ILE A 322 -2.35 -3.97 17.24
C ILE A 322 -1.07 -4.21 16.41
N PRO A 323 -0.16 -5.09 16.88
CA PRO A 323 1.01 -5.51 16.11
C PRO A 323 0.61 -6.03 14.73
N ASN A 324 1.28 -5.54 13.68
CA ASN A 324 0.94 -5.87 12.29
C ASN A 324 1.06 -7.38 12.01
N ALA A 325 0.36 -7.89 10.98
CA ALA A 325 0.42 -9.31 10.62
C ALA A 325 1.85 -9.83 10.38
N SER A 326 2.78 -8.97 9.95
CA SER A 326 4.22 -9.24 9.87
C SER A 326 4.84 -9.59 11.23
N THR A 327 4.55 -8.81 12.28
CA THR A 327 5.04 -9.06 13.64
C THR A 327 4.45 -10.33 14.25
N LEU A 328 3.18 -10.65 13.99
CA LEU A 328 2.58 -11.91 14.42
C LEU A 328 3.18 -13.10 13.66
N ALA A 329 3.49 -12.94 12.37
CA ALA A 329 4.21 -13.96 11.60
C ALA A 329 5.64 -14.18 12.15
N GLN A 330 6.40 -13.11 12.41
CA GLN A 330 7.74 -13.19 13.02
C GLN A 330 7.71 -13.90 14.38
N ASN A 331 6.76 -13.54 15.25
CA ASN A 331 6.57 -14.18 16.55
C ASN A 331 6.17 -15.67 16.46
N LEU A 332 5.58 -16.10 15.34
CA LEU A 332 5.21 -17.50 15.10
C LEU A 332 6.31 -18.31 14.39
N SER A 333 7.19 -17.67 13.61
CA SER A 333 8.28 -18.35 12.93
C SER A 333 9.50 -18.62 13.82
N GLY A 334 9.58 -18.02 15.01
CA GLY A 334 10.64 -18.28 15.99
C GLY A 334 12.04 -17.80 15.58
N ASP A 335 12.16 -17.20 14.40
CA ASP A 335 13.41 -16.72 13.84
C ASP A 335 13.70 -15.31 14.35
N GLY A 336 14.72 -15.19 15.20
CA GLY A 336 15.19 -13.94 15.82
C GLY A 336 15.92 -13.00 14.85
N ALA A 337 15.52 -13.02 13.57
CA ALA A 337 16.10 -12.22 12.51
C ALA A 337 15.73 -10.74 12.69
N GLN A 338 16.71 -9.98 13.21
CA GLN A 338 16.83 -8.52 13.28
C GLN A 338 15.55 -7.75 12.90
N ALA A 339 14.84 -7.24 13.91
CA ALA A 339 13.92 -6.14 13.69
C ALA A 339 14.69 -5.02 12.95
N ALA A 340 14.23 -4.66 11.75
CA ALA A 340 14.83 -3.60 10.95
C ALA A 340 14.99 -2.37 11.84
N GLN A 341 16.24 -1.91 12.01
CA GLN A 341 16.60 -0.91 13.02
C GLN A 341 15.61 0.26 12.94
N ALA A 342 14.79 0.41 13.97
CA ALA A 342 13.90 1.54 14.06
C ALA A 342 14.76 2.79 14.13
N ASN A 343 14.41 3.80 13.34
CA ASN A 343 14.98 5.13 13.53
C ASN A 343 14.40 5.65 14.85
N ILE A 344 15.17 5.48 15.93
CA ILE A 344 14.84 5.85 17.31
C ILE A 344 15.52 7.18 17.61
N GLY A 345 14.73 8.21 17.88
CA GLY A 345 15.20 9.47 18.45
C GLY A 345 15.20 9.42 19.98
N LYS A 346 16.30 9.81 20.62
CA LYS A 346 16.30 10.17 22.05
C LYS A 346 16.05 11.68 22.17
N ALA A 347 15.22 12.10 23.12
CA ALA A 347 15.00 13.54 23.34
C ALA A 347 16.27 14.24 23.84
N THR A 348 16.50 15.48 23.41
CA THR A 348 17.54 16.37 23.98
C THR A 348 16.90 17.27 25.02
N ILE A 349 17.53 17.43 26.19
CA ILE A 349 17.01 18.34 27.23
C ILE A 349 17.62 19.73 27.02
N GLU A 350 16.79 20.69 26.62
CA GLU A 350 17.16 22.08 26.36
C GLU A 350 16.35 22.99 27.28
N ASN A 351 17.01 23.72 28.20
CA ASN A 351 16.37 24.67 29.12
C ASN A 351 15.20 24.08 29.96
N GLY A 352 15.30 22.81 30.38
CA GLY A 352 14.25 22.11 31.13
C GLY A 352 13.08 21.59 30.30
N VAL A 353 13.14 21.74 28.97
CA VAL A 353 12.17 21.19 28.01
C VAL A 353 12.83 20.08 27.19
N GLN A 354 12.09 19.01 26.94
CA GLN A 354 12.55 17.89 26.12
C GLN A 354 12.27 18.18 24.65
N VAL A 355 13.28 18.26 23.81
CA VAL A 355 13.14 18.48 22.38
C VAL A 355 13.25 17.17 21.63
N ILE A 356 12.24 16.87 20.81
CA ILE A 356 12.28 15.76 19.84
C ILE A 356 12.10 16.30 18.43
N ARG A 357 12.90 15.82 17.48
CA ARG A 357 12.91 16.29 16.09
C ARG A 357 12.51 15.16 15.15
N MET A 358 11.57 15.43 14.25
CA MET A 358 11.06 14.50 13.26
C MET A 358 11.01 15.16 11.89
N THR A 359 11.38 14.44 10.85
CA THR A 359 11.15 14.82 9.45
C THR A 359 9.89 14.13 8.93
N ALA A 360 9.04 14.89 8.23
CA ALA A 360 7.90 14.39 7.48
C ALA A 360 8.15 14.59 5.97
N ASP A 361 8.29 13.49 5.25
CA ASP A 361 8.61 13.48 3.82
C ASP A 361 7.88 12.34 3.08
N ASN A 362 8.24 12.08 1.83
CA ASN A 362 7.60 11.04 1.01
C ASN A 362 7.88 9.61 1.50
N ASN A 363 8.92 9.40 2.32
CA ASN A 363 9.26 8.10 2.87
C ASN A 363 8.52 7.82 4.19
N GLY A 364 8.05 8.86 4.89
CA GLY A 364 7.16 8.74 6.05
C GLY A 364 7.49 9.73 7.16
N TYR A 365 7.61 9.20 8.38
CA TYR A 365 8.04 9.92 9.58
C TYR A 365 9.37 9.35 10.05
N THR A 366 10.40 10.19 10.17
CA THR A 366 11.76 9.76 10.53
C THR A 366 12.40 10.78 11.49
N PRO A 367 12.82 10.41 12.71
CA PRO A 367 12.58 9.14 13.41
C PRO A 367 11.08 8.82 13.56
N ASN A 368 10.72 7.54 13.58
CA ASN A 368 9.33 7.11 13.82
C ASN A 368 9.09 6.66 15.27
N ALA A 369 10.15 6.54 16.06
CA ALA A 369 10.09 6.20 17.47
C ALA A 369 10.88 7.24 18.28
N PHE A 370 10.34 7.64 19.43
CA PHE A 370 11.00 8.56 20.34
C PHE A 370 10.97 8.05 21.79
N TYR A 371 12.00 8.35 22.56
CA TYR A 371 12.00 8.22 24.01
C TYR A 371 11.94 9.61 24.67
N VAL A 372 11.02 9.77 25.63
CA VAL A 372 10.85 10.97 26.46
C VAL A 372 10.67 10.58 27.92
N GLN A 373 11.05 11.47 28.83
CA GLN A 373 10.83 11.34 30.26
C GLN A 373 9.40 11.76 30.64
N LYS A 374 8.83 11.07 31.62
CA LYS A 374 7.54 11.38 32.25
C LYS A 374 7.54 12.76 32.92
N ASP A 375 6.37 13.42 32.94
CA ASP A 375 6.05 14.68 33.63
C ASP A 375 6.89 15.92 33.25
N MET A 376 7.86 15.79 32.33
CA MET A 376 8.64 16.91 31.78
C MET A 376 8.06 17.39 30.43
N PRO A 377 7.90 18.71 30.20
CA PRO A 377 7.32 19.22 28.96
C PRO A 377 8.14 18.82 27.72
N VAL A 378 7.45 18.41 26.66
CA VAL A 378 8.01 18.00 25.36
C VAL A 378 7.66 19.02 24.29
N LYS A 379 8.69 19.49 23.57
CA LYS A 379 8.60 20.30 22.36
C LYS A 379 8.95 19.43 21.16
N TRP A 380 7.94 19.03 20.41
CA TRP A 380 8.09 18.21 19.21
C TRP A 380 8.15 19.10 17.97
N ILE A 381 9.31 19.09 17.31
CA ILE A 381 9.58 19.85 16.10
C ILE A 381 9.49 18.91 14.91
N ILE A 382 8.60 19.20 13.97
CA ILE A 382 8.29 18.38 12.81
C ILE A 382 8.61 19.15 11.52
N THR A 383 9.71 18.79 10.86
CA THR A 383 10.19 19.43 9.63
C THR A 383 9.49 18.80 8.42
N GLY A 384 8.60 19.56 7.78
CA GLY A 384 7.93 19.15 6.56
C GLY A 384 8.77 19.44 5.32
N ASN A 385 9.53 18.47 4.83
CA ASN A 385 10.40 18.61 3.65
C ASN A 385 9.65 18.33 2.34
N GLN A 386 8.73 17.35 2.35
CA GLN A 386 7.96 16.94 1.17
C GLN A 386 6.51 16.65 1.60
N ILE A 387 5.81 17.70 2.03
CA ILE A 387 4.43 17.58 2.52
C ILE A 387 3.47 17.27 1.36
N ASN A 388 2.63 16.28 1.58
CA ASN A 388 1.70 15.72 0.62
C ASN A 388 0.39 15.26 1.28
N SER A 389 -0.58 14.81 0.48
CA SER A 389 -1.92 14.43 0.95
C SER A 389 -1.96 13.33 2.03
N CYS A 390 -0.87 12.58 2.23
CA CYS A 390 -0.81 11.44 3.14
C CYS A 390 0.02 11.71 4.41
N ASN A 391 1.02 12.59 4.36
CA ASN A 391 1.85 12.97 5.53
C ASN A 391 1.48 14.35 6.13
N ASN A 392 0.67 15.17 5.45
CA ASN A 392 0.29 16.55 5.84
C ASN A 392 -0.47 16.73 7.16
N ALA A 393 -0.70 15.69 7.95
CA ALA A 393 -1.31 15.84 9.25
C ALA A 393 -0.89 14.72 10.19
N VAL A 394 -0.42 15.11 11.38
CA VAL A 394 -0.10 14.23 12.50
C VAL A 394 -1.27 14.18 13.47
N VAL A 395 -1.58 12.98 13.92
CA VAL A 395 -2.67 12.64 14.83
C VAL A 395 -2.09 11.93 16.04
N VAL A 396 -2.43 12.40 17.24
CA VAL A 396 -2.05 11.79 18.52
C VAL A 396 -3.33 11.53 19.33
N PRO A 397 -3.91 10.32 19.25
CA PRO A 397 -5.24 10.06 19.83
C PRO A 397 -5.30 10.24 21.35
N SER A 398 -4.28 9.81 22.09
CA SER A 398 -4.22 9.91 23.56
C SER A 398 -4.18 11.35 24.08
N LEU A 399 -3.65 12.28 23.28
CA LEU A 399 -3.58 13.71 23.60
C LEU A 399 -4.72 14.51 22.92
N ASN A 400 -5.57 13.87 22.12
CA ASN A 400 -6.58 14.50 21.27
C ASN A 400 -6.01 15.60 20.34
N ILE A 401 -4.76 15.44 19.89
CA ILE A 401 -4.08 16.39 18.99
C ILE A 401 -4.26 15.95 17.54
N GLN A 402 -4.72 16.87 16.69
CA GLN A 402 -4.64 16.75 15.23
C GLN A 402 -3.97 18.02 14.67
N LYS A 403 -2.73 17.89 14.22
CA LYS A 403 -1.92 19.00 13.69
C LYS A 403 -1.72 18.83 12.19
N THR A 404 -2.26 19.74 11.38
CA THR A 404 -1.89 19.86 9.97
C THR A 404 -0.46 20.38 9.86
N LEU A 405 0.38 19.67 9.12
CA LEU A 405 1.76 20.05 8.81
C LEU A 405 1.81 20.94 7.57
N LYS A 406 2.69 21.94 7.61
CA LYS A 406 3.08 22.79 6.48
C LYS A 406 4.53 22.48 6.08
N SER A 407 4.95 22.96 4.92
CA SER A 407 6.37 22.94 4.55
C SER A 407 7.19 23.78 5.56
N GLY A 408 8.37 23.31 5.95
CA GLY A 408 9.17 23.90 7.03
C GLY A 408 8.85 23.35 8.43
N GLU A 409 9.26 24.06 9.49
CA GLU A 409 9.08 23.58 10.87
C GLU A 409 7.62 23.71 11.37
N ASN A 410 7.14 22.66 12.03
CA ASN A 410 5.84 22.61 12.71
C ASN A 410 6.05 22.18 14.14
N VAL A 411 5.57 22.97 15.11
CA VAL A 411 5.76 22.65 16.55
C VAL A 411 4.46 22.11 17.16
N ILE A 412 4.59 21.08 17.99
CA ILE A 412 3.58 20.53 18.91
C ILE A 412 4.19 20.49 20.31
N GLU A 413 3.48 21.00 21.31
CA GLU A 413 3.93 21.02 22.71
C GLU A 413 2.92 20.24 23.56
N PHE A 414 3.43 19.38 24.45
CA PHE A 414 2.63 18.56 25.36
C PHE A 414 3.45 18.11 26.57
N THR A 415 2.79 17.63 27.63
CA THR A 415 3.46 17.00 28.77
C THR A 415 3.04 15.51 28.83
N PRO A 416 3.97 14.56 28.62
CA PRO A 416 3.68 13.14 28.75
C PRO A 416 3.40 12.78 30.21
N LYS A 417 2.37 11.97 30.42
CA LYS A 417 2.05 11.30 31.70
C LYS A 417 2.43 9.82 31.58
N ASP A 418 1.80 8.96 32.37
CA ASP A 418 1.93 7.51 32.22
C ASP A 418 1.43 6.98 30.87
N GLY A 419 2.19 6.04 30.30
CA GLY A 419 1.82 5.26 29.11
C GLY A 419 2.35 5.79 27.78
N ASP A 420 2.60 4.87 26.86
CA ASP A 420 3.12 5.18 25.52
C ASP A 420 2.14 6.00 24.68
N ILE A 421 2.68 6.99 23.97
CA ILE A 421 1.91 7.92 23.14
C ILE A 421 2.05 7.50 21.67
N ASN A 422 1.06 6.77 21.17
CA ASN A 422 0.95 6.41 19.76
C ASN A 422 0.58 7.63 18.91
N PHE A 423 1.25 7.79 17.76
CA PHE A 423 0.90 8.80 16.76
C PHE A 423 0.83 8.21 15.35
N SER A 424 0.07 8.85 14.47
CA SER A 424 -0.06 8.44 13.08
C SER A 424 -0.32 9.61 12.15
N CYS A 425 -0.27 9.38 10.83
CA CYS A 425 -0.92 10.30 9.91
C CYS A 425 -2.45 10.25 10.07
N TRP A 426 -3.16 11.20 9.47
CA TRP A 426 -4.63 11.29 9.51
C TRP A 426 -5.38 10.06 8.94
N MET A 427 -4.69 9.18 8.22
CA MET A 427 -5.23 7.90 7.71
C MET A 427 -4.82 6.66 8.53
N GLY A 428 -3.99 6.80 9.57
CA GLY A 428 -3.52 5.67 10.38
C GLY A 428 -2.55 4.73 9.66
N MET A 429 -1.92 5.19 8.56
CA MET A 429 -1.01 4.39 7.72
C MET A 429 0.46 4.60 8.10
N ILE A 430 0.91 5.85 8.07
CA ILE A 430 2.22 6.26 8.62
C ILE A 430 2.06 6.28 10.15
N ARG A 431 2.95 5.61 10.89
CA ARG A 431 2.79 5.37 12.34
C ARG A 431 4.10 5.58 13.09
N GLY A 432 3.98 6.01 14.33
CA GLY A 432 5.09 6.10 15.25
C GLY A 432 4.64 6.02 16.71
N ILE A 433 5.61 5.95 17.61
CA ILE A 433 5.40 5.84 19.04
C ILE A 433 6.34 6.79 19.79
N ILE A 434 5.84 7.41 20.84
CA ILE A 434 6.65 8.14 21.81
C ILE A 434 6.57 7.34 23.11
N LYS A 435 7.66 6.63 23.40
CA LYS A 435 7.88 5.86 24.63
C LYS A 435 8.10 6.81 25.79
N VAL A 436 7.30 6.66 26.85
CA VAL A 436 7.47 7.46 28.07
C VAL A 436 8.21 6.64 29.12
N THR A 437 9.28 7.18 29.67
CA THR A 437 10.14 6.50 30.66
C THR A 437 10.30 7.34 31.92
N ASP A 438 10.60 6.70 33.05
CA ASP A 438 10.84 7.42 34.32
C ASP A 438 12.17 8.18 34.31
N ASN A 439 13.17 7.65 33.58
CA ASN A 439 14.48 8.27 33.41
C ASN A 439 14.95 8.07 31.95
N LEU A 440 15.27 9.17 31.28
CA LEU A 440 15.72 9.17 29.89
C LEU A 440 17.17 8.64 29.75
N ASP A 441 18.02 8.81 30.75
CA ASP A 441 19.43 8.40 30.71
C ASP A 441 19.61 6.88 30.81
N SER A 442 18.66 6.17 31.45
CA SER A 442 18.67 4.70 31.51
C SER A 442 18.26 4.00 30.20
N VAL A 443 17.84 4.75 29.17
CA VAL A 443 17.38 4.19 27.90
C VAL A 443 18.56 3.85 26.99
N ASP A 444 18.76 2.55 26.76
CA ASP A 444 19.72 1.99 25.81
C ASP A 444 19.08 1.83 24.42
N THR A 445 19.37 2.77 23.53
CA THR A 445 18.85 2.77 22.15
C THR A 445 19.60 1.82 21.19
N SER A 446 20.63 1.10 21.67
CA SER A 446 21.36 0.11 20.85
C SER A 446 20.62 -1.24 20.75
N LYS A 447 19.63 -1.48 21.62
CA LYS A 447 18.83 -2.71 21.67
C LYS A 447 17.52 -2.53 20.90
N ALA A 448 17.16 -3.56 20.13
CA ALA A 448 15.89 -3.60 19.41
C ALA A 448 14.70 -3.80 20.37
N ASP A 449 13.85 -2.79 20.52
CA ASP A 449 12.58 -2.91 21.24
C ASP A 449 11.48 -3.41 20.29
N SER A 450 11.05 -4.66 20.50
CA SER A 450 9.98 -5.34 19.75
C SER A 450 8.59 -4.65 19.82
N SER A 451 8.39 -3.74 20.77
CA SER A 451 7.14 -2.97 20.92
C SER A 451 7.13 -1.66 20.11
N ILE A 452 8.26 -1.28 19.49
CA ILE A 452 8.32 -0.17 18.56
C ILE A 452 7.75 -0.61 17.19
N PRO A 453 6.78 0.12 16.60
CA PRO A 453 6.31 -0.17 15.26
C PRO A 453 7.46 0.02 14.26
N ALA A 454 7.65 -0.95 13.37
CA ALA A 454 8.63 -0.86 12.30
C ALA A 454 8.47 0.46 11.52
N PRO A 455 9.58 1.08 11.05
CA PRO A 455 9.53 2.30 10.26
C PRO A 455 8.49 2.18 9.16
N SER A 456 7.49 3.07 9.17
CA SER A 456 6.50 3.13 8.10
C SER A 456 7.13 3.82 6.89
N SER A 457 8.05 3.12 6.22
CA SER A 457 8.24 3.33 4.79
C SER A 457 6.87 3.19 4.12
N GLY A 458 6.57 4.08 3.17
CA GLY A 458 5.32 4.02 2.40
C GLY A 458 5.06 2.58 1.94
N MET A 459 3.92 1.99 2.34
CA MET A 459 3.68 0.55 2.23
C MET A 459 3.16 0.21 0.84
N SER A 460 4.01 -0.36 -0.02
CA SER A 460 3.98 0.12 -1.40
C SER A 460 3.35 -0.83 -2.45
N CYS A 461 3.89 -2.01 -2.80
CA CYS A 461 3.49 -3.01 -3.87
C CYS A 461 4.49 -3.52 -4.98
N CYS A 462 5.34 -2.73 -5.66
CA CYS A 462 6.34 -3.16 -6.67
C CYS A 462 7.74 -2.47 -6.68
N THR A 463 8.66 -2.79 -5.76
CA THR A 463 10.12 -2.51 -5.91
C THR A 463 10.90 -3.59 -5.16
N GLY A 464 11.51 -4.51 -5.89
CA GLY A 464 12.53 -5.39 -5.33
C GLY A 464 13.89 -4.69 -5.37
N THR A 465 14.72 -4.94 -4.36
CA THR A 465 16.15 -4.56 -4.28
C THR A 465 16.51 -3.07 -4.41
N SER A 466 16.94 -2.50 -3.28
CA SER A 466 17.99 -1.48 -3.13
C SER A 466 18.23 -0.47 -4.26
N ALA A 467 17.62 0.73 -4.16
CA ALA A 467 18.25 2.02 -4.48
C ALA A 467 17.31 3.19 -4.09
N SER A 468 17.87 4.30 -3.63
CA SER A 468 17.15 5.49 -3.18
C SER A 468 16.66 6.38 -4.34
N ASN A 469 15.60 5.94 -5.05
CA ASN A 469 15.03 6.72 -6.16
C ASN A 469 14.10 7.86 -5.69
N THR A 470 14.73 8.93 -5.21
CA THR A 470 14.23 10.30 -5.45
C THR A 470 14.20 10.53 -6.97
N PRO A 471 13.42 11.49 -7.53
CA PRO A 471 13.71 12.04 -8.86
C PRO A 471 15.02 12.84 -8.81
N GLN A 472 16.10 12.09 -8.73
CA GLN A 472 17.48 12.55 -8.76
C GLN A 472 17.74 13.06 -10.17
N ALA A 473 18.50 14.15 -10.30
CA ALA A 473 18.96 14.58 -11.62
C ALA A 473 19.68 13.40 -12.30
N PRO A 474 19.64 13.24 -13.64
CA PRO A 474 20.41 12.19 -14.29
C PRO A 474 21.88 12.34 -13.92
N SER A 475 22.52 11.22 -13.54
CA SER A 475 23.93 11.19 -13.14
C SER A 475 24.80 11.88 -14.20
N ILE A 476 25.80 12.65 -13.76
CA ILE A 476 26.79 13.25 -14.65
C ILE A 476 27.66 12.19 -15.36
N TYR A 477 27.59 10.95 -14.87
CA TYR A 477 28.23 9.76 -15.43
C TYR A 477 27.29 8.87 -16.26
N GLY A 478 25.97 9.13 -16.23
CA GLY A 478 24.94 8.30 -16.87
C GLY A 478 24.68 6.99 -16.13
N ASP A 479 23.76 6.18 -16.68
CA ASP A 479 23.22 4.99 -16.01
C ASP A 479 24.18 3.78 -15.94
N ASP A 480 25.41 3.91 -16.47
CA ASP A 480 26.36 2.80 -16.61
C ASP A 480 27.82 3.28 -16.51
N LEU A 481 28.37 3.20 -15.30
CA LEU A 481 29.76 3.55 -14.99
C LEU A 481 30.80 2.74 -15.80
N SER A 482 30.46 1.56 -16.33
CA SER A 482 31.39 0.78 -17.15
C SER A 482 31.75 1.46 -18.48
N LYS A 483 30.87 2.35 -18.97
CA LYS A 483 31.05 3.09 -20.24
C LYS A 483 31.82 4.41 -20.10
N VAL A 484 32.07 4.88 -18.87
CA VAL A 484 32.80 6.13 -18.61
C VAL A 484 34.31 5.87 -18.65
N SER A 485 35.13 6.79 -19.16
CA SER A 485 36.59 6.65 -19.17
C SER A 485 37.21 6.69 -17.76
N THR A 486 38.30 5.94 -17.54
CA THR A 486 38.95 5.84 -16.22
C THR A 486 39.43 7.21 -15.73
N ASP A 487 40.00 8.03 -16.63
CA ASP A 487 40.50 9.39 -16.31
C ASP A 487 39.41 10.39 -15.89
N ARG A 488 38.14 10.09 -16.17
CA ARG A 488 36.98 10.91 -15.78
C ARG A 488 36.37 10.46 -14.45
N LEU A 489 36.43 9.16 -14.15
CA LEU A 489 36.00 8.60 -12.86
C LEU A 489 37.05 8.80 -11.77
N ILE A 490 38.34 8.69 -12.11
CA ILE A 490 39.43 8.59 -11.15
C ILE A 490 40.55 9.56 -11.52
N LYS A 491 41.00 10.39 -10.57
CA LYS A 491 42.07 11.37 -10.79
C LYS A 491 43.13 11.31 -9.69
N LYS A 492 44.40 11.24 -10.09
CA LYS A 492 45.54 11.37 -9.18
C LYS A 492 45.72 12.83 -8.75
N ALA A 493 46.11 13.05 -7.50
CA ALA A 493 46.60 14.36 -7.07
C ALA A 493 47.96 14.70 -7.70
N ASN A 494 48.23 15.98 -7.88
CA ASN A 494 49.50 16.48 -8.38
C ASN A 494 50.40 16.90 -7.21
N ILE A 495 51.51 16.18 -7.01
CA ILE A 495 52.53 16.54 -6.01
C ILE A 495 53.32 17.76 -6.53
N SER A 496 53.42 18.79 -5.70
CA SER A 496 54.21 20.01 -5.94
C SER A 496 54.86 20.44 -4.63
N GLY A 497 56.20 20.35 -4.59
CA GLY A 497 56.95 20.47 -3.33
C GLY A 497 56.47 19.43 -2.31
N ASP A 498 56.30 19.88 -1.06
CA ASP A 498 55.88 19.04 0.07
C ASP A 498 54.35 18.85 0.17
N THR A 499 53.60 19.19 -0.88
CA THR A 499 52.13 19.15 -0.88
C THR A 499 51.58 18.43 -2.11
N GLN A 500 50.43 17.75 -1.95
CA GLN A 500 49.66 17.21 -3.07
C GLN A 500 48.38 18.02 -3.27
N ASN A 501 48.14 18.44 -4.51
CA ASN A 501 47.03 19.32 -4.86
C ASN A 501 46.02 18.56 -5.72
N LEU A 502 44.73 18.70 -5.40
CA LEU A 502 43.64 18.15 -6.19
C LEU A 502 42.48 19.16 -6.26
N SER A 503 41.83 19.22 -7.42
CA SER A 503 40.59 19.98 -7.61
C SER A 503 39.47 19.03 -8.02
N ILE A 504 38.34 19.12 -7.33
CA ILE A 504 37.12 18.36 -7.56
C ILE A 504 35.96 19.33 -7.81
N LYS A 505 35.01 18.95 -8.66
CA LYS A 505 33.85 19.79 -9.00
C LYS A 505 32.54 19.08 -8.70
N GLY A 506 31.72 19.69 -7.84
CA GLY A 506 30.36 19.25 -7.59
C GLY A 506 29.41 19.71 -8.71
N THR A 507 28.68 18.77 -9.31
CA THR A 507 27.65 19.05 -10.32
C THR A 507 26.42 18.19 -10.05
N GLY A 508 25.28 18.83 -9.80
CA GLY A 508 24.12 18.12 -9.24
C GLY A 508 24.48 17.57 -7.85
N TYR A 509 24.30 16.27 -7.63
CA TYR A 509 24.59 15.60 -6.35
C TYR A 509 25.93 14.83 -6.35
N GLU A 510 26.70 14.87 -7.45
CA GLU A 510 27.93 14.08 -7.64
C GLU A 510 29.16 14.99 -7.75
N PHE A 511 30.33 14.44 -7.41
CA PHE A 511 31.61 15.05 -7.69
C PHE A 511 32.25 14.47 -8.95
N GLU A 512 32.93 15.32 -9.72
CA GLU A 512 33.82 14.95 -10.82
C GLU A 512 35.27 15.36 -10.46
N PRO A 513 36.22 14.40 -10.38
CA PRO A 513 36.07 12.94 -10.48
C PRO A 513 35.26 12.33 -9.33
N LEU A 514 34.79 11.09 -9.52
CA LEU A 514 34.09 10.30 -8.50
C LEU A 514 35.05 9.79 -7.42
N VAL A 515 36.31 9.53 -7.80
CA VAL A 515 37.38 9.11 -6.88
C VAL A 515 38.68 9.90 -7.06
N ALA A 516 39.20 10.37 -5.94
CA ALA A 516 40.54 10.93 -5.80
C ALA A 516 41.54 9.83 -5.49
N VAL A 517 42.75 9.89 -6.06
CA VAL A 517 43.87 9.05 -5.60
C VAL A 517 44.96 9.95 -5.02
N LEU A 518 45.32 9.68 -3.77
CA LEU A 518 46.32 10.42 -2.99
C LEU A 518 47.51 9.52 -2.61
N GLN A 519 48.61 10.15 -2.19
CA GLN A 519 49.72 9.47 -1.52
C GLN A 519 49.64 9.65 -0.01
N LYS A 520 49.93 8.61 0.78
CA LYS A 520 50.03 8.74 2.24
C LYS A 520 51.18 9.67 2.66
N GLY A 521 51.04 10.33 3.80
CA GLY A 521 52.09 11.13 4.44
C GLY A 521 52.48 12.41 3.70
N ILE A 522 51.69 12.86 2.72
CA ILE A 522 51.86 14.14 2.03
C ILE A 522 50.64 15.00 2.32
N LYS A 523 50.88 16.25 2.77
CA LYS A 523 49.80 17.20 3.06
C LYS A 523 48.98 17.49 1.79
N THR A 524 47.68 17.23 1.88
CA THR A 524 46.72 17.42 0.78
C THR A 524 46.10 18.81 0.85
N LYS A 525 46.06 19.49 -0.29
CA LYS A 525 45.24 20.67 -0.54
C LYS A 525 44.14 20.29 -1.53
N LEU A 526 42.92 20.16 -1.03
CA LEU A 526 41.74 19.83 -1.82
C LEU A 526 40.95 21.11 -2.11
N SER A 527 40.75 21.41 -3.38
CA SER A 527 39.90 22.53 -3.84
C SER A 527 38.57 21.97 -4.35
N VAL A 528 37.47 22.39 -3.72
CA VAL A 528 36.12 21.85 -3.92
C VAL A 528 35.24 22.93 -4.53
N ASP A 529 34.98 22.86 -5.85
CA ASP A 529 34.04 23.76 -6.51
C ASP A 529 32.60 23.27 -6.28
N LEU A 530 31.84 24.00 -5.46
CA LEU A 530 30.45 23.68 -5.11
C LEU A 530 29.41 24.58 -5.82
N ASN A 531 29.83 25.42 -6.77
CA ASN A 531 28.92 26.38 -7.43
C ASN A 531 27.73 25.70 -8.15
N SER A 532 27.97 24.52 -8.73
CA SER A 532 26.98 23.70 -9.43
C SER A 532 26.45 22.51 -8.60
N PHE A 533 26.76 22.44 -7.31
CA PHE A 533 26.33 21.34 -6.44
C PHE A 533 24.96 21.62 -5.78
N ASP A 534 24.11 20.61 -5.78
CA ASP A 534 22.79 20.62 -5.16
C ASP A 534 22.93 20.59 -3.64
N LYS A 535 22.29 21.54 -2.95
CA LYS A 535 22.42 21.74 -1.49
C LYS A 535 23.90 21.85 -1.06
N ALA A 536 24.69 22.66 -1.77
CA ALA A 536 26.09 22.97 -1.42
C ALA A 536 26.31 23.40 0.04
N ASP A 537 25.33 24.06 0.65
CA ASP A 537 25.40 24.49 2.04
C ASP A 537 25.25 23.29 3.00
N GLY A 538 26.16 23.18 3.97
CA GLY A 538 26.13 22.13 4.99
C GLY A 538 27.52 21.67 5.41
N VAL A 539 27.57 20.62 6.24
CA VAL A 539 28.81 20.03 6.73
C VAL A 539 29.19 18.83 5.86
N PHE A 540 30.42 18.82 5.38
CA PHE A 540 31.05 17.70 4.68
C PHE A 540 32.13 17.12 5.58
N ILE A 541 32.15 15.81 5.74
CA ILE A 541 33.05 15.12 6.66
C ILE A 541 33.83 14.05 5.89
N ILE A 542 35.13 13.95 6.13
CA ILE A 542 36.00 12.93 5.53
C ILE A 542 36.28 11.86 6.59
N TYR A 543 35.86 10.63 6.33
CA TYR A 543 36.05 9.48 7.24
C TYR A 543 36.97 8.42 6.62
N ASP A 544 37.69 7.67 7.46
CA ASP A 544 38.26 6.37 7.10
C ASP A 544 37.12 5.35 6.91
N ALA A 545 37.05 4.69 5.75
CA ALA A 545 35.96 3.78 5.42
C ALA A 545 35.98 2.47 6.26
N ASN A 546 37.13 2.12 6.85
CA ASN A 546 37.31 0.88 7.61
C ASN A 546 37.15 1.10 9.12
N SER A 547 37.70 2.19 9.67
CA SER A 547 37.59 2.47 11.12
C SER A 547 36.42 3.39 11.48
N GLY A 548 35.91 4.18 10.52
CA GLY A 548 34.92 5.22 10.79
C GLY A 548 35.50 6.46 11.49
N ASP A 549 36.83 6.55 11.64
CA ASP A 549 37.49 7.70 12.26
C ASP A 549 37.32 8.95 11.38
N GLU A 550 36.97 10.09 11.98
CA GLU A 550 36.95 11.39 11.31
C GLU A 550 38.37 11.89 11.04
N VAL A 551 38.69 12.14 9.77
CA VAL A 551 39.97 12.73 9.33
C VAL A 551 39.92 14.25 9.38
N THR A 552 38.85 14.83 8.84
CA THR A 552 38.62 16.29 8.82
C THR A 552 37.18 16.61 8.44
N THR A 553 36.73 17.80 8.80
CA THR A 553 35.41 18.35 8.49
C THR A 553 35.55 19.73 7.84
N PHE A 554 34.73 20.02 6.82
CA PHE A 554 34.64 21.34 6.22
C PHE A 554 33.19 21.76 5.97
N THR A 555 32.93 23.06 6.05
CA THR A 555 31.61 23.63 5.74
C THR A 555 31.54 24.00 4.26
N GLY A 556 30.64 23.33 3.54
CA GLY A 556 30.31 23.67 2.16
C GLY A 556 29.42 24.92 2.09
N ARG A 557 29.57 25.64 0.98
CA ARG A 557 28.77 26.80 0.55
C ARG A 557 28.86 26.89 -0.97
N LYS A 558 27.96 27.63 -1.65
CA LYS A 558 28.08 27.89 -3.10
C LYS A 558 29.26 28.82 -3.45
N ASP A 559 30.46 28.24 -3.46
CA ASP A 559 31.75 28.86 -3.70
C ASP A 559 32.81 27.76 -3.99
N VAL A 560 34.06 28.14 -4.21
CA VAL A 560 35.20 27.21 -4.16
C VAL A 560 35.73 27.14 -2.72
N VAL A 561 35.57 25.98 -2.08
CA VAL A 561 36.06 25.72 -0.71
C VAL A 561 37.41 25.02 -0.77
N ASN A 562 38.42 25.55 -0.07
CA ASN A 562 39.74 24.92 0.02
C ASN A 562 39.92 24.26 1.39
N VAL A 563 40.30 22.99 1.39
CA VAL A 563 40.45 22.14 2.57
C VAL A 563 41.87 21.60 2.61
N GLU A 564 42.54 21.73 3.75
CA GLU A 564 43.87 21.16 3.97
C GLU A 564 43.81 20.04 5.02
N PHE A 565 44.37 18.87 4.70
CA PHE A 565 44.42 17.71 5.61
C PHE A 565 45.63 16.82 5.30
N ASN A 566 45.95 15.88 6.19
CA ASN A 566 46.98 14.86 5.96
C ASN A 566 46.41 13.48 6.30
N ILE A 567 46.88 12.45 5.59
CA ILE A 567 46.48 11.05 5.83
C ILE A 567 47.74 10.18 5.81
N ASP A 568 48.06 9.55 6.93
CA ASP A 568 49.30 8.77 7.09
C ASP A 568 49.12 7.25 6.83
N LYS A 569 47.88 6.78 6.68
CA LYS A 569 47.55 5.36 6.40
C LYS A 569 47.01 5.19 4.98
N SER A 570 47.54 4.24 4.23
CA SER A 570 46.94 3.78 2.97
C SER A 570 45.60 3.08 3.24
N GLY A 571 44.60 3.33 2.40
CA GLY A 571 43.24 2.86 2.60
C GLY A 571 42.21 3.68 1.82
N THR A 572 40.94 3.32 1.96
CA THR A 572 39.80 4.03 1.36
C THR A 572 39.19 4.98 2.37
N TYR A 573 38.93 6.20 1.93
CA TYR A 573 38.31 7.27 2.71
C TYR A 573 37.13 7.84 1.92
N LEU A 574 36.13 8.37 2.61
CA LEU A 574 34.88 8.81 2.00
C LEU A 574 34.59 10.26 2.41
N ILE A 575 34.24 11.10 1.43
CA ILE A 575 33.61 12.38 1.68
C ILE A 575 32.10 12.14 1.82
N VAL A 576 31.56 12.41 3.00
CA VAL A 576 30.15 12.19 3.35
C VAL A 576 29.46 13.53 3.61
N LYS A 577 28.24 13.67 3.11
CA LYS A 577 27.34 14.80 3.38
C LYS A 577 25.95 14.26 3.72
N ASP A 578 25.34 14.72 4.81
CA ASP A 578 23.97 14.32 5.21
C ASP A 578 23.78 12.78 5.28
N ASN A 579 24.81 12.05 5.73
CA ASN A 579 24.93 10.58 5.74
C ASN A 579 24.91 9.89 4.35
N VAL A 580 25.13 10.63 3.26
CA VAL A 580 25.32 10.10 1.90
C VAL A 580 26.78 10.24 1.50
N VAL A 581 27.37 9.17 0.95
CA VAL A 581 28.70 9.21 0.34
C VAL A 581 28.64 10.03 -0.93
N ALA A 582 29.38 11.13 -0.97
CA ALA A 582 29.42 12.04 -2.12
C ALA A 582 30.64 11.79 -3.03
N MET A 583 31.76 11.32 -2.46
CA MET A 583 32.99 11.04 -3.21
C MET A 583 33.90 10.06 -2.47
N GLY A 584 34.65 9.22 -3.21
CA GLY A 584 35.70 8.37 -2.66
C GLY A 584 37.10 9.00 -2.74
N ILE A 585 37.99 8.62 -1.82
CA ILE A 585 39.40 8.98 -1.79
C ILE A 585 40.21 7.70 -1.51
N GLU A 586 40.99 7.23 -2.48
CA GLU A 586 41.90 6.10 -2.29
C GLU A 586 43.31 6.63 -1.98
N VAL A 587 43.81 6.31 -0.79
CA VAL A 587 45.15 6.72 -0.33
C VAL A 587 46.11 5.55 -0.51
N THR A 588 47.22 5.80 -1.20
CA THR A 588 48.16 4.76 -1.63
C THR A 588 49.59 5.07 -1.18
N ASP A 589 50.47 4.07 -1.22
CA ASP A 589 51.87 4.25 -0.84
C ASP A 589 52.66 5.12 -1.84
N SER A 590 52.25 5.14 -3.12
CA SER A 590 52.93 5.89 -4.19
C SER A 590 52.03 6.15 -5.39
N LEU A 591 51.85 7.43 -5.73
CA LEU A 591 51.07 7.84 -6.91
C LEU A 591 51.73 7.44 -8.25
N LYS A 592 53.04 7.15 -8.25
CA LYS A 592 53.78 6.70 -9.43
C LYS A 592 53.47 5.25 -9.80
N THR A 593 53.18 4.39 -8.82
CA THR A 593 53.01 2.95 -9.02
C THR A 593 51.54 2.49 -8.96
N VAL A 594 50.61 3.31 -8.47
CA VAL A 594 49.18 2.96 -8.43
C VAL A 594 48.60 2.77 -9.84
N ASN A 595 48.00 1.59 -10.05
CA ASN A 595 47.25 1.20 -11.23
C ASN A 595 45.80 1.71 -11.13
N LEU A 596 45.40 2.63 -12.02
CA LEU A 596 44.05 3.21 -11.98
C LEU A 596 42.95 2.21 -12.37
N ASP A 597 43.26 1.19 -13.16
CA ASP A 597 42.27 0.17 -13.54
C ASP A 597 42.00 -0.83 -12.41
N GLU A 598 42.92 -0.99 -11.46
CA GLU A 598 42.68 -1.75 -10.23
C GLU A 598 41.79 -0.96 -9.26
N VAL A 599 42.07 0.33 -9.06
CA VAL A 599 41.17 1.23 -8.30
C VAL A 599 39.78 1.27 -8.95
N ARG A 600 39.71 1.29 -10.29
CA ARG A 600 38.43 1.20 -11.02
C ARG A 600 37.69 -0.11 -10.79
N LYS A 601 38.38 -1.26 -10.82
CA LYS A 601 37.74 -2.57 -10.59
C LYS A 601 37.13 -2.64 -9.19
N LYS A 602 37.82 -2.10 -8.19
CA LYS A 602 37.31 -1.97 -6.82
C LYS A 602 36.01 -1.15 -6.76
N LEU A 603 35.89 -0.09 -7.57
CA LEU A 603 34.71 0.79 -7.62
C LEU A 603 33.51 0.27 -8.43
N ILE A 604 33.66 -0.80 -9.21
CA ILE A 604 32.61 -1.33 -10.09
C ILE A 604 32.15 -2.74 -9.68
N ASN A 605 32.95 -3.46 -8.90
CA ASN A 605 32.68 -4.84 -8.47
C ASN A 605 32.40 -5.01 -6.96
N GLU A 606 32.58 -3.96 -6.15
CA GLU A 606 32.12 -3.87 -4.75
C GLU A 606 30.91 -2.93 -4.65
#